data_AF-W1NZI1-F1
#
_entry.id   AF-W1NZI1-F1
#
_cell.length_a   1.000
_cell.length_b   1.000
_cell.length_c   1.000
_cell.angle_alpha   90.00
_cell.angle_beta   90.00
_cell.angle_gamma   90.00
#
_symmetry.space_group_name_H-M   'P 1'
#
loop_
_entity.id
_entity.type
_entity.pdbx_description
1 polymer ?
#
loop_
_entity_poly.entity_id
_entity_poly.type
_entity_poly.pdbx_seq_one_letter_code
_entity_poly.pdbx_strand_id
1 'polypeptide(L)'
;MRLEESEAKHLFGSSRKDNMRSLDQTVFTSLSQYSGLTQNATRSNKRAKGNITHMFEAHGREDVDAVTARYFYAHGIPFNIVRGPQFQEKIYAINNAPKGYVPPKYERLRTRLLDKQRSQIDHELGALRNEWPTYEISIISDG
;
A
#
# COMPACT_ATOMS: atom_id res chain seq x y z
N MET A 1 7.44 29.05 -48.80
CA MET A 1 6.84 28.12 -47.81
C MET A 1 7.96 27.40 -47.05
N ARG A 2 8.75 28.15 -46.26
CA ARG A 2 9.88 27.62 -45.46
C ARG A 2 10.48 28.64 -44.47
N LEU A 3 9.70 29.65 -44.05
CA LEU A 3 10.17 30.75 -43.19
C LEU A 3 9.21 31.05 -42.02
N GLU A 4 8.39 30.09 -41.60
CA GLU A 4 7.41 30.23 -40.50
C GLU A 4 7.54 29.10 -39.47
N GLU A 5 8.68 28.38 -39.42
CA GLU A 5 8.93 27.29 -38.46
C GLU A 5 10.06 27.59 -37.47
N SER A 6 10.71 28.76 -37.55
CA SER A 6 11.80 29.15 -36.64
C SER A 6 11.34 29.91 -35.40
N GLU A 7 10.12 30.46 -35.38
CA GLU A 7 9.63 31.26 -34.23
C GLU A 7 8.86 30.45 -33.17
N ALA A 8 8.41 29.23 -33.49
CA ALA A 8 7.65 28.40 -32.55
C ALA A 8 8.51 27.61 -31.53
N LYS A 9 9.85 27.71 -31.59
CA LYS A 9 10.76 26.92 -30.74
C LYS A 9 11.28 27.66 -29.50
N HIS A 10 10.91 28.93 -29.31
CA HIS A 10 11.32 29.71 -28.14
C HIS A 10 10.25 29.80 -27.03
N LEU A 11 9.08 29.18 -27.22
CA LEU A 11 7.95 29.24 -26.27
C LEU A 11 7.77 27.99 -25.39
N PHE A 12 8.53 26.91 -25.61
CA PHE A 12 8.41 25.65 -24.85
C PHE A 12 9.71 25.19 -24.19
N GLY A 13 10.57 26.13 -23.81
CA GLY A 13 11.70 25.89 -22.93
C GLY A 13 11.38 26.28 -21.50
N SER A 14 10.90 25.34 -20.66
CA SER A 14 11.35 25.23 -19.26
C SER A 14 10.66 24.12 -18.48
N SER A 15 11.50 23.30 -17.86
CA SER A 15 11.35 22.79 -16.49
C SER A 15 10.02 22.11 -16.12
N ARG A 16 9.99 20.78 -16.25
CA ARG A 16 9.11 19.89 -15.47
C ARG A 16 9.85 18.61 -15.05
N LYS A 17 11.00 18.75 -14.40
CA LYS A 17 11.68 17.61 -13.73
C LYS A 17 11.92 17.80 -12.23
N ASP A 18 11.63 18.99 -11.69
CA ASP A 18 11.93 19.28 -10.28
C ASP A 18 10.74 19.06 -9.32
N ASN A 19 9.54 18.76 -9.83
CA ASN A 19 8.34 18.64 -8.99
C ASN A 19 7.93 17.21 -8.59
N MET A 20 8.73 16.20 -8.94
CA MET A 20 8.49 14.81 -8.50
C MET A 20 9.31 14.40 -7.25
N ARG A 21 10.30 15.20 -6.83
CA ARG A 21 11.10 14.93 -5.63
C ARG A 21 10.49 15.54 -4.36
N SER A 22 9.69 16.60 -4.48
CA SER A 22 9.12 17.27 -3.31
C SER A 22 8.03 16.45 -2.63
N LEU A 23 7.17 15.74 -3.39
CA LEU A 23 6.08 14.95 -2.80
C LEU A 23 6.58 13.79 -1.91
N ASP A 24 7.64 13.06 -2.31
CA ASP A 24 8.22 12.01 -1.47
C ASP A 24 8.84 12.60 -0.19
N GLN A 25 9.47 13.78 -0.28
CA GLN A 25 10.04 14.48 0.86
C GLN A 25 8.95 14.98 1.81
N THR A 26 7.84 15.54 1.28
CA THR A 26 6.72 16.06 2.08
C THR A 26 5.98 14.94 2.81
N VAL A 27 5.77 13.78 2.17
CA VAL A 27 5.17 12.62 2.85
C VAL A 27 6.08 12.13 3.97
N PHE A 28 7.39 12.01 3.73
CA PHE A 28 8.37 11.61 4.75
C PHE A 28 8.44 12.60 5.92
N THR A 29 8.49 13.91 5.64
CA THR A 29 8.50 14.96 6.67
C THR A 29 7.19 15.05 7.43
N SER A 30 6.04 14.84 6.78
CA SER A 30 4.73 14.80 7.45
C SER A 30 4.62 13.60 8.39
N LEU A 31 5.20 12.44 8.04
CA LEU A 31 5.20 11.26 8.91
C LEU A 31 5.98 11.49 10.21
N SER A 32 7.09 12.24 10.16
CA SER A 32 7.88 12.60 11.34
C SER A 32 7.18 13.60 12.26
N GLN A 33 6.21 14.37 11.78
CA GLN A 33 5.46 15.32 12.60
C GLN A 33 4.37 14.63 13.45
N TYR A 34 3.86 13.47 13.00
CA TYR A 34 2.85 12.71 13.73
C TYR A 34 3.41 11.77 14.79
N SER A 35 4.73 11.57 14.88
CA SER A 35 5.35 10.76 15.95
C SER A 35 5.30 11.45 17.33
N GLY A 36 5.07 12.77 17.38
CA GLY A 36 5.09 13.56 18.61
C GLY A 36 3.78 13.64 19.42
N LEU A 37 2.68 13.02 18.97
CA LEU A 37 1.34 13.26 19.54
C LEU A 37 0.74 12.11 20.38
N THR A 38 1.50 11.08 20.76
CA THR A 38 1.00 9.99 21.60
C THR A 38 1.68 9.95 22.98
N GLN A 39 1.38 10.94 23.83
CA GLN A 39 1.68 10.84 25.26
C GLN A 39 0.44 11.17 26.09
N ASN A 40 -0.63 10.39 25.92
CA ASN A 40 -1.76 10.42 26.85
C ASN A 40 -1.87 9.06 27.54
N ALA A 41 -1.16 8.96 28.67
CA ALA A 41 -1.16 7.81 29.56
C ALA A 41 -2.49 7.69 30.31
N THR A 42 -3.18 6.56 30.15
CA THR A 42 -4.11 6.06 31.19
C THR A 42 -3.40 4.95 31.96
N ARG A 43 -2.96 5.29 33.17
CA ARG A 43 -2.34 4.36 34.13
C ARG A 43 -3.39 3.34 34.60
N SER A 44 -3.24 2.08 34.18
CA SER A 44 -3.73 0.92 34.92
C SER A 44 -2.54 0.04 35.29
N ASN A 45 -2.20 0.05 36.57
CA ASN A 45 -1.07 -0.66 37.17
C ASN A 45 -1.29 -2.18 37.13
N LYS A 46 -0.57 -2.88 36.23
CA LYS A 46 -0.33 -4.33 36.34
C LYS A 46 1.14 -4.63 36.05
N ARG A 47 1.92 -4.76 37.13
CA ARG A 47 3.20 -5.47 37.26
C ARG A 47 4.04 -5.58 35.98
N ALA A 48 4.85 -4.56 35.71
CA ALA A 48 5.98 -4.68 34.80
C ALA A 48 7.06 -5.58 35.44
N LYS A 49 6.97 -6.89 35.21
CA LYS A 49 8.06 -7.87 35.44
C LYS A 49 8.58 -8.38 34.09
N GLY A 50 8.92 -7.46 33.20
CA GLY A 50 9.58 -7.78 31.92
C GLY A 50 11.02 -7.25 31.94
N ASN A 51 11.95 -8.01 31.38
CA ASN A 51 13.33 -7.53 31.15
C ASN A 51 13.31 -6.31 30.20
N ILE A 52 14.37 -5.49 30.25
CA ILE A 52 14.48 -4.25 29.44
C ILE A 52 14.27 -4.54 27.94
N THR A 53 14.74 -5.69 27.45
CA THR A 53 14.57 -6.11 26.05
C THR A 53 13.09 -6.27 25.67
N HIS A 54 12.27 -6.87 26.53
CA HIS A 54 10.82 -7.02 26.27
C HIS A 54 10.08 -5.68 26.30
N MET A 55 10.61 -4.67 27.02
CA MET A 55 10.06 -3.31 26.96
C MET A 55 10.33 -2.63 25.62
N PHE A 56 11.56 -2.74 25.09
CA PHE A 56 11.90 -2.19 23.76
C PHE A 56 11.13 -2.89 22.64
N GLU A 57 10.97 -4.21 22.71
CA GLU A 57 10.15 -4.96 21.75
C GLU A 57 8.67 -4.58 21.84
N ALA A 58 8.15 -4.36 23.05
CA ALA A 58 6.77 -3.89 23.24
C ALA A 58 6.58 -2.49 22.63
N HIS A 59 7.52 -1.57 22.84
CA HIS A 59 7.47 -0.23 22.25
C HIS A 59 7.53 -0.28 20.71
N GLY A 60 8.41 -1.12 20.16
CA GLY A 60 8.48 -1.30 18.70
C GLY A 60 7.19 -1.85 18.10
N ARG A 61 6.47 -2.73 18.82
CA ARG A 61 5.13 -3.19 18.40
C ARG A 61 4.11 -2.07 18.46
N GLU A 62 4.08 -1.30 19.54
CA GLU A 62 3.17 -0.16 19.70
C GLU A 62 3.36 0.89 18.59
N ASP A 63 4.60 1.17 18.19
CA ASP A 63 4.90 2.09 17.09
C ASP A 63 4.35 1.61 15.74
N VAL A 64 4.55 0.31 15.44
CA VAL A 64 4.05 -0.31 14.20
C VAL A 64 2.51 -0.33 14.19
N ASP A 65 1.89 -0.66 15.31
CA ASP A 65 0.45 -0.66 15.48
C ASP A 65 -0.12 0.76 15.29
N ALA A 66 0.52 1.78 15.85
CA ALA A 66 0.11 3.17 15.70
C ALA A 66 0.19 3.65 14.24
N VAL A 67 1.26 3.33 13.51
CA VAL A 67 1.39 3.65 12.08
C VAL A 67 0.33 2.92 11.26
N THR A 68 0.09 1.64 11.57
CA THR A 68 -0.92 0.83 10.89
C THR A 68 -2.33 1.39 11.13
N ALA A 69 -2.69 1.71 12.37
CA ALA A 69 -3.97 2.31 12.71
C ALA A 69 -4.17 3.65 11.97
N ARG A 70 -3.15 4.52 11.96
CA ARG A 70 -3.20 5.79 11.24
C ARG A 70 -3.45 5.61 9.74
N TYR A 71 -2.84 4.59 9.12
CA TYR A 71 -3.07 4.26 7.71
C TYR A 71 -4.54 3.89 7.43
N PHE A 72 -5.15 3.04 8.28
CA PHE A 72 -6.57 2.69 8.14
C PHE A 72 -7.49 3.90 8.27
N TYR A 73 -7.25 4.74 9.28
CA TYR A 73 -8.09 5.92 9.55
C TYR A 73 -7.96 6.99 8.46
N ALA A 74 -6.74 7.25 7.97
CA ALA A 74 -6.51 8.28 6.96
C ALA A 74 -7.11 7.94 5.59
N HIS A 75 -7.21 6.64 5.26
CA HIS A 75 -7.67 6.18 3.95
C HIS A 75 -9.07 5.55 3.97
N GLY A 76 -9.77 5.56 5.12
CA GLY A 76 -11.12 5.02 5.24
C GLY A 76 -11.21 3.52 4.96
N ILE A 77 -10.18 2.75 5.33
CA ILE A 77 -10.10 1.32 5.04
C ILE A 77 -10.96 0.55 6.07
N PRO A 78 -11.90 -0.34 5.65
CA PRO A 78 -12.69 -1.13 6.59
C PRO A 78 -11.85 -2.07 7.46
N PHE A 79 -12.11 -2.11 8.77
CA PHE A 79 -11.34 -2.92 9.72
C PHE A 79 -11.48 -4.43 9.50
N ASN A 80 -12.56 -4.87 8.84
CA ASN A 80 -12.76 -6.27 8.54
C ASN A 80 -11.65 -6.85 7.64
N ILE A 81 -10.95 -6.01 6.86
CA ILE A 81 -9.83 -6.42 6.00
C ILE A 81 -8.72 -7.11 6.81
N VAL A 82 -8.48 -6.70 8.06
CA VAL A 82 -7.44 -7.28 8.93
C VAL A 82 -7.71 -8.77 9.22
N ARG A 83 -8.97 -9.20 9.19
CA ARG A 83 -9.37 -10.60 9.41
C ARG A 83 -9.22 -11.46 8.16
N GLY A 84 -9.05 -10.85 6.98
CA GLY A 84 -8.95 -11.56 5.72
C GLY A 84 -7.56 -12.18 5.50
N PRO A 85 -7.47 -13.34 4.81
CA PRO A 85 -6.19 -14.01 4.56
C PRO A 85 -5.20 -13.14 3.77
N GLN A 86 -5.69 -12.30 2.85
CA GLN A 86 -4.84 -11.42 2.05
C GLN A 86 -4.11 -10.35 2.88
N PHE A 87 -4.71 -9.87 3.98
CA PHE A 87 -4.02 -8.93 4.84
C PHE A 87 -2.84 -9.60 5.54
N GLN A 88 -3.04 -10.82 6.04
CA GLN A 88 -1.98 -11.59 6.70
C GLN A 88 -0.86 -11.95 5.72
N GLU A 89 -1.22 -12.37 4.50
CA GLU A 89 -0.28 -12.66 3.42
C GLU A 89 0.57 -11.43 3.08
N LYS A 90 -0.05 -10.26 2.96
CA LYS A 90 0.66 -8.99 2.72
C LYS A 90 1.68 -8.69 3.82
N ILE A 91 1.29 -8.79 5.10
CA ILE A 91 2.21 -8.52 6.22
C ILE A 91 3.37 -9.50 6.22
N TYR A 92 3.10 -10.79 5.99
CA TYR A 92 4.13 -11.82 5.86
C TYR A 92 5.10 -11.52 4.70
N ALA A 93 4.59 -11.15 3.53
CA ALA A 93 5.42 -10.80 2.37
C ALA A 93 6.31 -9.58 2.62
N ILE A 94 5.82 -8.57 3.34
CA ILE A 94 6.61 -7.38 3.71
C ILE A 94 7.72 -7.75 4.69
N ASN A 95 7.41 -8.55 5.72
CA ASN A 95 8.38 -8.96 6.74
C ASN A 95 9.52 -9.82 6.17
N ASN A 96 9.24 -10.59 5.12
CA ASN A 96 10.20 -11.45 4.43
C ASN A 96 10.74 -10.85 3.13
N ALA A 97 10.47 -9.57 2.87
CA ALA A 97 10.94 -8.90 1.66
C ALA A 97 12.48 -8.77 1.67
N PRO A 98 13.14 -8.81 0.50
CA PRO A 98 14.57 -8.57 0.42
C PRO A 98 14.92 -7.18 0.94
N LYS A 99 16.11 -7.06 1.54
CA LYS A 99 16.60 -5.78 2.07
C LYS A 99 16.60 -4.71 0.97
N GLY A 100 16.03 -3.54 1.29
CA GLY A 100 15.88 -2.45 0.33
C GLY A 100 14.65 -2.57 -0.58
N TYR A 101 13.71 -3.45 -0.28
CA TYR A 101 12.42 -3.49 -0.97
C TYR A 101 11.71 -2.14 -0.91
N VAL A 102 11.20 -1.70 -2.07
CA VAL A 102 10.40 -0.49 -2.22
C VAL A 102 9.01 -0.91 -2.69
N PRO A 103 7.93 -0.49 -2.01
CA PRO A 103 6.56 -0.76 -2.44
C PRO A 103 6.31 -0.27 -3.88
N PRO A 104 5.41 -0.94 -4.63
CA PRO A 104 5.07 -0.52 -5.98
C PRO A 104 4.42 0.88 -6.01
N LYS A 105 4.79 1.67 -7.00
CA LYS A 105 4.19 2.99 -7.26
C LYS A 105 2.76 2.86 -7.81
N TYR A 106 1.98 3.93 -7.67
CA TYR A 106 0.58 4.03 -8.12
C TYR A 106 0.34 3.49 -9.54
N GLU A 107 1.08 3.98 -10.54
CA GLU A 107 0.90 3.54 -11.93
C GLU A 107 1.12 2.04 -12.12
N ARG A 108 2.11 1.47 -11.42
CA ARG A 108 2.41 0.04 -11.49
C ARG A 108 1.33 -0.80 -10.82
N LEU A 109 0.75 -0.32 -9.71
CA LEU A 109 -0.36 -0.98 -9.03
C LEU A 109 -1.61 -1.00 -9.90
N ARG A 110 -2.03 0.16 -10.43
CA ARG A 110 -3.28 0.30 -11.19
C ARG A 110 -3.28 -0.47 -12.51
N THR A 111 -2.13 -0.63 -13.15
CA THR A 111 -2.03 -1.26 -14.48
C THR A 111 -1.42 -2.65 -14.37
N ARG A 112 -0.09 -2.73 -14.39
CA ARG A 112 0.65 -3.99 -14.57
C ARG A 112 0.36 -5.04 -13.50
N LEU A 113 0.28 -4.64 -12.23
CA LEU A 113 0.01 -5.59 -11.15
C LEU A 113 -1.44 -6.04 -11.14
N LEU A 114 -2.37 -5.15 -11.49
CA LEU A 114 -3.78 -5.50 -11.66
C LEU A 114 -3.98 -6.48 -12.83
N ASP A 115 -3.37 -6.20 -13.98
CA ASP A 115 -3.40 -7.09 -15.15
C ASP A 115 -2.83 -8.48 -14.82
N LYS A 116 -1.71 -8.50 -14.07
CA LYS A 116 -1.12 -9.77 -13.61
C LYS A 116 -2.07 -10.55 -12.70
N GLN A 117 -2.69 -9.88 -11.73
CA GLN A 117 -3.64 -10.53 -10.82
C GLN A 117 -4.85 -11.08 -11.57
N ARG A 118 -5.36 -10.33 -12.54
CA ARG A 118 -6.46 -10.76 -13.41
C ARG A 118 -6.08 -12.03 -14.18
N SER A 119 -4.94 -12.02 -14.86
CA SER A 119 -4.47 -13.20 -15.61
C SER A 119 -4.25 -14.42 -14.72
N GLN A 120 -3.81 -14.22 -13.47
CA GLN A 120 -3.69 -15.32 -12.51
C GLN A 120 -5.06 -15.92 -12.16
N ILE A 121 -6.04 -15.09 -11.85
CA ILE A 121 -7.41 -15.54 -11.58
C ILE A 121 -8.00 -16.25 -12.80
N ASP A 122 -7.82 -15.70 -14.00
CA ASP A 122 -8.32 -16.30 -15.23
C ASP A 122 -7.67 -17.67 -15.51
N HIS A 123 -6.38 -17.83 -15.19
CA HIS A 123 -5.69 -19.11 -15.28
C HIS A 123 -6.22 -20.12 -14.24
N GLU A 124 -6.36 -19.71 -12.98
CA GLU A 124 -6.89 -20.57 -11.91
C GLU A 124 -8.33 -21.03 -12.20
N LEU A 125 -9.15 -20.15 -12.78
CA LEU A 125 -10.52 -20.47 -13.19
C LEU A 125 -10.61 -21.15 -14.55
N GLY A 126 -9.51 -21.21 -15.32
CA GLY A 126 -9.50 -21.73 -16.69
C GLY A 126 -9.93 -23.19 -16.77
N ALA A 127 -9.45 -24.03 -15.85
CA ALA A 127 -9.86 -25.43 -15.76
C ALA A 127 -11.37 -25.57 -15.50
N LEU A 128 -11.89 -24.80 -14.54
CA LEU A 128 -13.31 -24.79 -14.22
C LEU A 128 -14.13 -24.33 -15.45
N ARG A 129 -13.71 -23.26 -16.13
CA ARG A 129 -14.38 -22.73 -17.32
C ARG A 129 -14.45 -23.73 -18.48
N ASN A 130 -13.42 -24.56 -18.64
CA ASN A 130 -13.40 -25.60 -19.67
C ASN A 130 -14.40 -26.73 -19.39
N GLU A 131 -14.76 -26.95 -18.12
CA GLU A 131 -15.73 -27.95 -17.70
C GLU A 131 -17.19 -27.43 -17.73
N TRP A 132 -17.39 -26.12 -17.87
CA TRP A 132 -18.73 -25.51 -17.93
C TRP A 132 -19.66 -26.02 -19.05
N PRO A 133 -19.18 -26.39 -20.26
CA PRO A 133 -20.05 -26.99 -21.26
C PRO A 133 -20.52 -28.39 -20.87
N THR A 134 -19.79 -29.07 -19.99
CA THR A 134 -20.07 -30.45 -19.56
C THR A 134 -21.08 -30.49 -18.42
N TYR A 135 -21.00 -29.53 -17.50
CA TYR A 135 -21.92 -29.39 -16.37
C TYR A 135 -22.78 -28.16 -16.64
N GLU A 136 -24.09 -28.30 -16.83
CA GLU A 136 -25.00 -27.17 -17.12
C GLU A 136 -25.05 -26.18 -15.94
N ILE A 137 -24.08 -25.25 -15.89
CA ILE A 137 -23.93 -24.30 -14.79
C ILE A 137 -24.88 -23.12 -14.97
N SER A 138 -25.57 -22.77 -13.89
CA SER A 138 -26.37 -21.55 -13.78
C SER A 138 -25.57 -20.47 -13.07
N ILE A 139 -25.55 -19.26 -13.63
CA ILE A 139 -24.97 -18.07 -13.00
C ILE A 139 -26.08 -17.37 -12.21
N ILE A 140 -25.89 -17.19 -10.91
CA ILE A 140 -26.77 -16.39 -10.07
C ILE A 140 -26.13 -15.01 -9.91
N SER A 141 -26.86 -13.98 -10.30
CA SER A 141 -26.47 -12.59 -10.06
C SER A 141 -27.15 -12.10 -8.78
N ASP A 142 -26.37 -11.70 -7.77
CA ASP A 142 -26.84 -10.87 -6.66
C ASP A 142 -26.66 -9.40 -7.08
N GLY A 143 -27.77 -8.73 -7.38
CA GLY A 143 -27.76 -7.39 -7.98
C GLY A 143 -27.09 -6.29 -7.17
#